data_AF-D4E9H8-F1
#
_entry.id   AF-D4E9H8-F1
#
_cell.length_a   1.000
_cell.length_b   1.000
_cell.length_c   1.000
_cell.angle_alpha   90.00
_cell.angle_beta   90.00
_cell.angle_gamma   90.00
#
_symmetry.space_group_name_H-M   'P 1'
#
loop_
_entity.id
_entity.type
_entity.pdbx_description
1 polymer ?
#
loop_
_entity_poly.entity_id
_entity_poly.type
_entity_poly.pdbx_seq_one_letter_code
_entity_poly.pdbx_strand_id
1 'polypeptide(L)'
;MTVMSEMFDVNAAIYPFPPKPATLDQAEKAFYREKIKKLLKQRDAVMVAHYYTDPEIQALAEETGGCVADSLEMARFGSQHSASTLLVAGVRFMGETAKILSPEKTVLMPTLFAECSLDLGCPEAEFNAFCDQHPGRTVVVYANTSAAVKARADWVVTSSIAVELIEHLDSLGGKNPLGAGSPPR
;
A
#
# COMPACT_ATOMS: atom_id res chain seq x y z
N MET A 1 6.47 45.74 -3.16
CA MET A 1 6.98 44.38 -3.37
C MET A 1 5.80 43.44 -3.21
N THR A 2 5.21 43.03 -4.33
CA THR A 2 3.99 42.22 -4.35
C THR A 2 4.40 40.76 -4.14
N VAL A 3 3.88 40.16 -3.07
CA VAL A 3 4.04 38.73 -2.77
C VAL A 3 3.36 37.95 -3.88
N MET A 4 4.15 37.25 -4.71
CA MET A 4 3.62 36.26 -5.65
C MET A 4 3.13 35.07 -4.83
N SER A 5 1.81 34.96 -4.71
CA SER A 5 1.13 33.73 -4.33
C SER A 5 1.46 32.71 -5.42
N GLU A 6 2.26 31.69 -5.10
CA GLU A 6 2.43 30.53 -5.96
C GLU A 6 1.07 29.83 -6.08
N MET A 7 0.39 30.12 -7.19
CA MET A 7 -0.86 29.45 -7.54
C MET A 7 -0.56 27.97 -7.76
N PHE A 8 -1.21 27.12 -6.97
CA PHE A 8 -1.30 25.67 -7.15
C PHE A 8 -1.41 25.33 -8.65
N ASP A 9 -0.40 24.69 -9.22
CA ASP A 9 -0.45 24.23 -10.61
C ASP A 9 -1.41 23.03 -10.70
N VAL A 10 -2.67 23.35 -11.00
CA VAL A 10 -3.74 22.35 -11.21
C VAL A 10 -3.40 21.35 -12.31
N ASN A 11 -2.54 21.68 -13.28
CA ASN A 11 -2.15 20.75 -14.34
C ASN A 11 -1.12 19.73 -13.87
N ALA A 12 -0.26 20.09 -12.91
CA ALA A 12 0.66 19.15 -12.26
C ALA A 12 -0.07 18.15 -11.33
N ALA A 13 -1.31 18.47 -10.92
CA ALA A 13 -2.13 17.63 -10.04
C ALA A 13 -3.05 16.64 -10.78
N ILE A 14 -3.11 16.67 -12.12
CA ILE A 14 -3.93 15.72 -12.89
C ILE A 14 -3.16 14.40 -13.04
N TYR A 15 -3.45 13.45 -12.16
CA TYR A 15 -2.93 12.10 -12.29
C TYR A 15 -3.56 11.41 -13.52
N PRO A 16 -2.78 11.03 -14.56
CA PRO A 16 -3.34 10.37 -15.73
C PRO A 16 -3.75 8.95 -15.35
N PHE A 17 -5.05 8.73 -15.15
CA PHE A 17 -5.57 7.40 -14.90
C PHE A 17 -5.33 6.50 -16.12
N PRO A 18 -4.89 5.25 -15.93
CA PRO A 18 -4.74 4.31 -17.03
C PRO A 18 -6.10 4.03 -17.70
N PRO A 19 -6.11 3.65 -18.99
CA PRO A 19 -7.33 3.27 -19.66
C PRO A 19 -7.98 2.08 -18.93
N LYS A 20 -9.31 2.08 -18.87
CA LYS A 20 -10.04 0.94 -18.30
C LYS A 20 -9.73 -0.33 -19.11
N PRO A 21 -9.54 -1.48 -18.44
CA PRO A 21 -9.35 -2.75 -19.14
C PRO A 21 -10.53 -3.07 -20.07
N ALA A 22 -10.24 -3.84 -21.13
CA ALA A 22 -11.29 -4.38 -21.98
C ALA A 22 -12.24 -5.27 -21.17
N THR A 23 -13.54 -5.12 -21.40
CA THR A 23 -14.56 -5.97 -20.77
C THR A 23 -14.51 -7.37 -21.37
N LEU A 24 -14.34 -8.36 -20.50
CA LEU A 24 -14.42 -9.78 -20.86
C LEU A 24 -15.88 -10.21 -21.04
N ASP A 25 -16.14 -11.11 -21.98
CA ASP A 25 -17.43 -11.79 -22.09
C ASP A 25 -17.60 -12.87 -21.00
N GLN A 26 -18.79 -13.48 -20.93
CA GLN A 26 -19.09 -14.47 -19.88
C GLN A 26 -18.25 -15.76 -20.01
N ALA A 27 -17.94 -16.19 -21.23
CA ALA A 27 -17.14 -17.39 -21.47
C ALA A 27 -15.68 -17.14 -21.09
N GLU A 28 -15.14 -15.97 -21.42
CA GLU A 28 -13.80 -15.53 -21.03
C GLU A 28 -13.68 -15.41 -19.51
N LYS A 29 -14.65 -14.77 -18.85
CA LYS A 29 -14.69 -14.67 -17.38
C LYS A 29 -14.67 -16.04 -16.73
N ALA A 30 -15.55 -16.95 -17.15
CA ALA A 30 -15.60 -18.30 -16.63
C ALA A 30 -14.26 -19.05 -16.83
N PHE A 31 -13.68 -18.92 -18.02
CA PHE A 31 -12.38 -19.51 -18.34
C PHE A 31 -11.26 -19.01 -17.41
N TYR A 32 -11.12 -17.70 -17.25
CA TYR A 32 -10.06 -17.13 -16.42
C TYR A 32 -10.26 -17.42 -14.94
N ARG A 33 -11.50 -17.38 -14.42
CA ARG A 33 -11.79 -17.74 -13.03
C ARG A 33 -11.34 -19.16 -12.72
N GLU A 34 -11.73 -20.13 -13.54
CA GLU A 34 -11.34 -21.53 -13.32
C GLU A 34 -9.82 -21.74 -13.48
N LYS A 35 -9.21 -21.04 -14.44
CA LYS A 35 -7.75 -21.06 -14.61
C LYS A 35 -7.03 -20.51 -13.37
N ILE A 36 -7.49 -19.40 -12.80
CA ILE A 36 -6.91 -18.79 -11.59
C ILE A 36 -7.06 -19.74 -10.40
N LYS A 37 -8.26 -20.27 -10.15
CA LYS A 37 -8.50 -21.25 -9.06
C LYS A 37 -7.56 -22.45 -9.14
N LYS A 38 -7.37 -22.99 -10.36
CA LYS A 38 -6.45 -24.10 -10.60
C LYS A 38 -5.01 -23.71 -10.30
N LEU A 39 -4.57 -22.54 -10.78
CA LEU A 39 -3.21 -22.05 -10.57
C LEU A 39 -2.92 -21.75 -9.09
N LEU A 40 -3.88 -21.19 -8.36
CA LEU A 40 -3.73 -20.93 -6.92
C LEU A 40 -3.42 -22.23 -6.16
N LYS A 41 -4.17 -23.29 -6.43
CA LYS A 41 -3.91 -24.63 -5.85
C LYS A 41 -2.56 -25.20 -6.28
N GLN A 42 -2.23 -25.12 -7.57
CA GLN A 42 -0.97 -25.67 -8.10
C GLN A 42 0.28 -24.96 -7.57
N ARG A 43 0.15 -23.69 -7.20
CA ARG A 43 1.25 -22.85 -6.70
C ARG A 43 1.28 -22.74 -5.19
N ASP A 44 0.43 -23.49 -4.48
CA ASP A 44 0.25 -23.35 -3.03
C ASP A 44 0.09 -21.87 -2.65
N ALA A 45 -0.86 -21.21 -3.32
CA ALA A 45 -1.08 -19.79 -3.25
C ALA A 45 -2.47 -19.45 -2.71
N VAL A 46 -2.52 -18.42 -1.85
CA VAL A 46 -3.76 -17.78 -1.42
C VAL A 46 -3.82 -16.36 -1.99
N MET A 47 -5.02 -15.90 -2.35
CA MET A 47 -5.23 -14.55 -2.88
C MET A 47 -5.88 -13.65 -1.84
N VAL A 48 -5.37 -12.44 -1.66
CA VAL A 48 -6.01 -11.39 -0.87
C VAL A 48 -6.34 -10.21 -1.76
N ALA A 49 -7.46 -9.54 -1.52
CA ALA A 49 -7.93 -8.44 -2.35
C ALA A 49 -8.27 -7.21 -1.52
N HIS A 50 -7.86 -6.03 -1.99
CA HIS A 50 -8.23 -4.79 -1.33
C HIS A 50 -9.69 -4.42 -1.66
N TYR A 51 -10.36 -3.68 -0.76
CA TYR A 51 -11.74 -3.19 -0.95
C TYR A 51 -11.98 -2.40 -2.25
N TYR A 52 -10.93 -1.87 -2.87
CA TYR A 52 -11.01 -1.07 -4.10
C TYR A 52 -10.80 -1.89 -5.38
N THR A 53 -10.58 -3.19 -5.26
CA THR A 53 -10.48 -4.06 -6.45
C THR A 53 -11.85 -4.33 -7.05
N ASP A 54 -11.88 -4.81 -8.30
CA ASP A 54 -13.13 -5.17 -8.98
C ASP A 54 -13.92 -6.24 -8.20
N PRO A 55 -15.26 -6.16 -8.10
CA PRO A 55 -16.08 -7.14 -7.38
C PRO A 55 -15.82 -8.60 -7.80
N GLU A 56 -15.47 -8.86 -9.06
CA GLU A 56 -15.16 -10.22 -9.52
C GLU A 56 -13.88 -10.78 -8.89
N ILE A 57 -12.90 -9.91 -8.63
CA ILE A 57 -11.64 -10.25 -7.97
C ILE A 57 -11.87 -10.45 -6.47
N GLN A 58 -12.68 -9.59 -5.85
CA GLN A 58 -13.08 -9.73 -4.44
C GLN A 58 -13.78 -11.08 -4.21
N ALA A 59 -14.81 -11.39 -5.01
CA ALA A 59 -15.52 -12.65 -4.93
C ALA A 59 -14.61 -13.87 -5.18
N LEU A 60 -13.64 -13.74 -6.10
CA LEU A 60 -12.68 -14.82 -6.35
C LEU A 60 -11.72 -15.04 -5.17
N ALA A 61 -11.31 -13.99 -4.46
CA ALA A 61 -10.48 -14.11 -3.26
C ALA A 61 -11.23 -14.93 -2.18
N GLU A 62 -12.46 -14.54 -1.86
CA GLU A 62 -13.29 -15.24 -0.87
C GLU A 62 -13.58 -16.69 -1.28
N GLU A 63 -13.99 -16.91 -2.54
CA GLU A 63 -14.30 -18.25 -3.07
C GLU A 63 -13.10 -19.20 -3.01
N THR A 64 -11.87 -18.67 -3.06
CA THR A 64 -10.63 -19.46 -3.03
C THR A 64 -10.00 -19.60 -1.66
N GLY A 65 -10.68 -19.17 -0.60
CA GLY A 65 -10.20 -19.26 0.78
C GLY A 65 -9.28 -18.11 1.21
N GLY A 66 -9.25 -17.04 0.41
CA GLY A 66 -8.60 -15.77 0.72
C GLY A 66 -9.50 -14.81 1.51
N CYS A 67 -9.13 -13.54 1.52
CA CYS A 67 -9.93 -12.49 2.16
C CYS A 67 -9.98 -11.19 1.35
N VAL A 68 -11.01 -10.38 1.66
CA VAL A 68 -11.16 -9.00 1.18
C VAL A 68 -11.00 -8.08 2.39
N ALA A 69 -9.96 -7.25 2.40
CA ALA A 69 -9.61 -6.46 3.59
C ALA A 69 -8.84 -5.17 3.25
N ASP A 70 -8.53 -4.37 4.29
CA ASP A 70 -7.58 -3.27 4.17
C ASP A 70 -6.12 -3.77 4.04
N SER A 71 -5.19 -2.85 3.80
CA SER A 71 -3.78 -3.18 3.57
C SER A 71 -3.10 -3.94 4.72
N LEU A 72 -3.39 -3.60 5.98
CA LEU A 72 -2.70 -4.20 7.11
C LEU A 72 -3.29 -5.58 7.42
N GLU A 73 -4.60 -5.71 7.36
CA GLU A 73 -5.27 -6.98 7.57
C GLU A 73 -4.94 -7.98 6.44
N MET A 74 -4.84 -7.54 5.19
CA MET A 74 -4.35 -8.41 4.10
C MET A 74 -2.93 -8.94 4.39
N ALA A 75 -2.03 -8.09 4.87
CA ALA A 75 -0.66 -8.48 5.18
C ALA A 75 -0.58 -9.42 6.40
N ARG A 76 -1.42 -9.18 7.43
CA ARG A 76 -1.58 -10.04 8.61
C ARG A 76 -2.17 -11.40 8.26
N PHE A 77 -3.25 -11.44 7.49
CA PHE A 77 -3.83 -12.69 6.99
C PHE A 77 -2.79 -13.48 6.20
N GLY A 78 -2.08 -12.81 5.29
CA GLY A 78 -1.04 -13.42 4.47
C GLY A 78 0.09 -14.05 5.29
N SER A 79 0.52 -13.42 6.39
CA SER A 79 1.58 -13.96 7.25
C SER A 79 1.13 -15.17 8.08
N GLN A 80 -0.15 -15.20 8.47
CA GLN A 80 -0.74 -16.29 9.27
C GLN A 80 -1.21 -17.48 8.43
N HIS A 81 -1.51 -17.26 7.14
CA HIS A 81 -1.99 -18.31 6.25
C HIS A 81 -0.89 -19.35 5.95
N SER A 82 -1.27 -20.62 5.79
CA SER A 82 -0.31 -21.73 5.60
C SER A 82 0.37 -21.72 4.22
N ALA A 83 -0.34 -21.28 3.18
CA ALA A 83 0.16 -21.20 1.80
C ALA A 83 1.53 -20.51 1.69
N SER A 84 2.46 -21.11 0.97
CA SER A 84 3.81 -20.58 0.73
C SER A 84 3.84 -19.36 -0.20
N THR A 85 2.77 -19.17 -0.99
CA THR A 85 2.62 -18.04 -1.91
C THR A 85 1.41 -17.18 -1.53
N LEU A 86 1.58 -15.86 -1.59
CA LEU A 86 0.52 -14.87 -1.40
C LEU A 86 0.37 -14.02 -2.68
N LEU A 87 -0.81 -14.04 -3.29
CA LEU A 87 -1.17 -13.14 -4.38
C LEU A 87 -1.92 -11.93 -3.81
N VAL A 88 -1.30 -10.76 -3.87
CA VAL A 88 -1.87 -9.50 -3.40
C VAL A 88 -2.52 -8.77 -4.57
N ALA A 89 -3.85 -8.80 -4.63
CA ALA A 89 -4.64 -7.95 -5.51
C ALA A 89 -4.82 -6.57 -4.86
N GLY A 90 -3.83 -5.70 -5.07
CA GLY A 90 -3.77 -4.35 -4.54
C GLY A 90 -2.69 -3.53 -5.24
N VAL A 91 -2.22 -2.47 -4.59
CA VAL A 91 -1.14 -1.60 -5.08
C VAL A 91 0.22 -1.96 -4.48
N ARG A 92 1.31 -1.48 -5.10
CA ARG A 92 2.70 -1.94 -4.86
C ARG A 92 3.08 -1.95 -3.39
N PHE A 93 2.85 -0.84 -2.68
CA PHE A 93 3.21 -0.76 -1.26
C PHE A 93 2.51 -1.82 -0.40
N MET A 94 1.32 -2.31 -0.81
CA MET A 94 0.59 -3.36 -0.08
C MET A 94 1.30 -4.71 -0.27
N GLY A 95 1.76 -5.00 -1.49
CA GLY A 95 2.59 -6.19 -1.76
C GLY A 95 3.93 -6.14 -1.03
N GLU A 96 4.58 -4.98 -1.03
CA GLU A 96 5.79 -4.74 -0.25
C GLU A 96 5.57 -4.95 1.25
N THR A 97 4.47 -4.42 1.80
CA THR A 97 4.10 -4.60 3.21
C THR A 97 3.86 -6.07 3.54
N ALA A 98 3.16 -6.81 2.67
CA ALA A 98 2.96 -8.24 2.83
C ALA A 98 4.30 -9.01 2.79
N LYS A 99 5.25 -8.59 1.95
CA LYS A 99 6.59 -9.20 1.88
C LYS A 99 7.43 -8.89 3.12
N ILE A 100 7.33 -7.67 3.66
CA ILE A 100 7.99 -7.29 4.93
C ILE A 100 7.48 -8.18 6.08
N LEU A 101 6.17 -8.42 6.17
CA LEU A 101 5.58 -9.25 7.24
C LEU A 101 5.70 -10.77 6.98
N SER A 102 6.00 -11.18 5.75
CA SER A 102 6.13 -12.58 5.34
C SER A 102 7.42 -12.80 4.55
N PRO A 103 8.61 -12.61 5.17
CA PRO A 103 9.88 -12.62 4.45
C PRO A 103 10.16 -13.94 3.73
N GLU A 104 9.67 -15.06 4.26
CA GLU A 104 9.86 -16.40 3.68
C GLU A 104 8.86 -16.76 2.58
N LYS A 105 7.73 -16.04 2.47
CA LYS A 105 6.70 -16.33 1.47
C LYS A 105 7.04 -15.71 0.11
N THR A 106 6.59 -16.35 -0.96
CA THR A 106 6.58 -15.70 -2.28
C THR A 106 5.39 -14.75 -2.35
N VAL A 107 5.64 -13.46 -2.56
CA VAL A 107 4.56 -12.47 -2.73
C VAL A 107 4.47 -12.08 -4.20
N LEU A 108 3.29 -12.27 -4.78
CA LEU A 108 2.98 -11.95 -6.16
C LEU A 108 1.99 -10.80 -6.20
N MET A 109 2.14 -9.97 -7.23
CA MET A 109 1.17 -8.94 -7.60
C MET A 109 0.80 -9.14 -9.07
N PRO A 110 -0.46 -8.90 -9.47
CA PRO A 110 -0.86 -8.96 -10.88
C PRO A 110 -0.03 -8.02 -11.76
N THR A 111 0.34 -6.85 -11.23
CA THR A 111 1.25 -5.89 -11.87
C THR A 111 1.92 -5.02 -10.81
N LEU A 112 3.21 -4.72 -10.98
CA LEU A 112 3.94 -3.78 -10.13
C LEU A 112 3.66 -2.31 -10.48
N PHE A 113 2.95 -2.05 -11.59
CA PHE A 113 2.48 -0.72 -11.99
C PHE A 113 1.15 -0.32 -11.32
N ALA A 114 0.57 -1.17 -10.48
CA ALA A 114 -0.53 -0.79 -9.62
C ALA A 114 0.03 0.06 -8.47
N GLU A 115 -0.01 1.38 -8.61
CA GLU A 115 0.65 2.33 -7.69
C GLU A 115 -0.36 3.17 -6.91
N CYS A 116 0.13 3.84 -5.86
CA CYS A 116 -0.64 4.78 -5.07
C CYS A 116 -0.04 6.18 -5.22
N SER A 117 -0.86 7.19 -5.51
CA SER A 117 -0.39 8.57 -5.63
C SER A 117 0.27 9.09 -4.34
N LEU A 118 -0.15 8.61 -3.17
CA LEU A 118 0.47 8.95 -1.88
C LEU A 118 1.88 8.36 -1.72
N ASP A 119 2.09 7.14 -2.25
CA ASP A 119 3.41 6.51 -2.28
C ASP A 119 4.33 7.29 -3.24
N LEU A 120 3.85 7.56 -4.45
CA LEU A 120 4.60 8.32 -5.46
C LEU A 120 4.90 9.77 -5.01
N GLY A 121 4.03 10.36 -4.20
CA GLY A 121 4.22 11.68 -3.62
C GLY A 121 5.23 11.74 -2.47
N CYS A 122 5.83 10.62 -2.09
CA CYS A 122 6.89 10.56 -1.07
C CYS A 122 8.15 9.83 -1.63
N PRO A 123 8.92 10.47 -2.53
CA PRO A 123 10.13 9.86 -3.08
C PRO A 123 11.18 9.61 -1.99
N GLU A 124 11.78 8.42 -2.00
CA GLU A 124 12.77 7.98 -1.00
C GLU A 124 13.92 9.00 -0.82
N ALA A 125 14.49 9.48 -1.92
CA ALA A 125 15.66 10.38 -1.86
C ALA A 125 15.32 11.72 -1.19
N GLU A 126 14.18 12.30 -1.52
CA GLU A 126 13.70 13.56 -0.94
C GLU A 126 13.34 13.37 0.54
N PHE A 127 12.68 12.26 0.87
CA PHE A 127 12.34 11.91 2.24
C PHE A 127 13.58 11.69 3.12
N ASN A 128 14.57 10.96 2.62
CA ASN A 128 15.84 10.76 3.33
C ASN A 128 16.56 12.08 3.61
N ALA A 129 16.66 12.95 2.59
CA ALA A 129 17.27 14.28 2.75
C ALA A 129 16.51 15.13 3.78
N PHE A 130 15.17 15.06 3.81
CA PHE A 130 14.36 15.74 4.80
C PHE A 130 14.61 15.21 6.23
N CYS A 131 14.71 13.89 6.41
CA CYS A 131 15.05 13.30 7.70
C CYS A 131 16.47 13.68 8.15
N ASP A 132 17.45 13.72 7.25
CA ASP A 132 18.84 14.10 7.55
C ASP A 132 18.98 15.55 8.03
N GLN A 133 18.12 16.44 7.55
CA GLN A 133 18.04 17.83 8.04
C GLN A 133 17.46 17.92 9.46
N HIS A 134 16.84 16.85 9.97
CA HIS A 134 16.16 16.82 11.25
C HIS A 134 16.52 15.57 12.09
N PRO A 135 17.80 15.35 12.41
CA PRO A 135 18.28 14.13 13.09
C PRO A 135 17.77 13.98 14.53
N GLY A 136 17.17 15.04 15.08
CA GLY A 136 16.56 15.09 16.38
C GLY A 136 15.04 14.92 16.34
N ARG A 137 14.46 14.16 15.43
CA ARG A 137 13.00 13.98 15.35
C ARG A 137 12.64 12.51 15.23
N THR A 138 11.47 12.16 15.75
CA THR A 138 10.88 10.82 15.55
C THR A 138 10.22 10.79 14.18
N VAL A 139 10.58 9.83 13.34
CA VAL A 139 10.08 9.70 11.97
C VAL A 139 8.86 8.77 11.96
N VAL A 140 7.70 9.33 11.65
CA VAL A 140 6.44 8.58 11.54
C VAL A 140 5.96 8.63 10.10
N VAL A 141 5.82 7.46 9.46
CA VAL A 141 5.38 7.38 8.06
C VAL A 141 4.04 6.67 7.94
N TYR A 142 3.26 7.09 6.96
CA TYR A 142 2.01 6.43 6.64
C TYR A 142 2.26 5.07 5.98
N ALA A 143 1.37 4.09 6.22
CA ALA A 143 1.47 2.75 5.64
C ALA A 143 1.48 2.77 4.11
N ASN A 144 0.87 3.80 3.49
CA ASN A 144 0.80 4.00 2.05
C ASN A 144 2.07 4.66 1.48
N THR A 145 3.24 4.18 1.87
CA THR A 145 4.56 4.61 1.39
C THR A 145 5.39 3.40 0.99
N SER A 146 6.45 3.57 0.20
CA SER A 146 7.31 2.48 -0.24
C SER A 146 8.02 1.78 0.93
N ALA A 147 8.45 0.53 0.70
CA ALA A 147 9.31 -0.19 1.62
C ALA A 147 10.58 0.60 2.00
N ALA A 148 11.15 1.33 1.05
CA ALA A 148 12.36 2.11 1.28
C ALA A 148 12.12 3.30 2.22
N VAL A 149 11.00 4.01 2.04
CA VAL A 149 10.56 5.06 2.98
C VAL A 149 10.26 4.48 4.36
N LYS A 150 9.59 3.32 4.42
CA LYS A 150 9.35 2.62 5.70
C LYS A 150 10.63 2.22 6.42
N ALA A 151 11.68 1.83 5.69
CA ALA A 151 12.96 1.46 6.27
C ALA A 151 13.67 2.63 6.97
N ARG A 152 13.31 3.87 6.62
CA ARG A 152 13.82 5.09 7.26
C ARG A 152 12.99 5.52 8.48
N ALA A 153 11.82 4.94 8.70
CA ALA A 153 10.89 5.37 9.74
C ALA A 153 11.13 4.68 11.09
N ASP A 154 10.86 5.40 12.18
CA ASP A 154 10.78 4.83 13.52
C ASP A 154 9.43 4.12 13.73
N TRP A 155 8.36 4.69 13.14
CA TRP A 155 7.00 4.18 13.25
C TRP A 155 6.27 4.20 11.92
N VAL A 156 5.44 3.19 11.67
CA VAL A 156 4.48 3.15 10.56
C VAL A 156 3.06 3.23 11.12
N VAL A 157 2.23 4.09 10.53
CA VAL A 157 0.84 4.31 10.96
C VAL A 157 -0.18 4.08 9.86
N THR A 158 -1.38 3.66 10.25
CA THR A 158 -2.60 3.70 9.42
C THR A 158 -3.49 4.85 9.86
N SER A 159 -4.54 5.14 9.08
CA SER A 159 -5.46 6.24 9.37
C SER A 159 -6.18 6.06 10.70
N SER A 160 -6.40 4.81 11.10
CA SER A 160 -7.07 4.44 12.35
C SER A 160 -6.26 4.70 13.61
N ILE A 161 -4.91 4.72 13.54
CA ILE A 161 -4.05 4.86 14.73
C ILE A 161 -3.17 6.11 14.72
N ALA A 162 -3.20 6.90 13.64
CA ALA A 162 -2.28 8.02 13.47
C ALA A 162 -2.39 9.04 14.61
N VAL A 163 -3.60 9.50 14.94
CA VAL A 163 -3.81 10.51 16.00
C VAL A 163 -3.38 9.97 17.37
N GLU A 164 -3.87 8.78 17.73
CA GLU A 164 -3.56 8.13 19.01
C GLU A 164 -2.05 7.89 19.19
N LEU A 165 -1.34 7.47 18.14
CA LEU A 165 0.11 7.30 18.21
C LEU A 165 0.83 8.64 18.42
N ILE A 166 0.43 9.69 17.70
CA ILE A 166 1.08 11.00 17.82
C ILE A 166 0.86 11.58 19.23
N GLU A 167 -0.36 11.51 19.77
CA GLU A 167 -0.65 11.92 21.15
C GLU A 167 0.17 11.13 22.16
N HIS A 168 0.30 9.81 21.95
CA HIS A 168 1.14 8.97 22.80
C HIS A 168 2.61 9.39 22.75
N LEU A 169 3.18 9.60 21.56
CA LEU A 169 4.57 10.03 21.40
C LEU A 169 4.83 11.41 22.03
N ASP A 170 3.87 12.33 21.92
CA ASP A 170 3.93 13.65 22.55
C ASP A 170 3.91 13.54 24.09
N SER A 171 3.06 12.65 24.63
CA SER A 171 2.94 12.42 26.07
C SER A 171 4.22 11.87 26.72
N LEU A 172 5.07 11.18 25.95
CA LEU A 172 6.34 10.61 26.42
C LEU A 172 7.46 11.65 26.55
N GLY A 173 7.21 12.92 26.18
CA GLY A 173 8.24 13.97 26.15
C GLY A 173 9.36 13.68 25.15
N GLY A 174 9.09 12.79 24.18
CA GLY A 174 10.01 12.46 23.10
C GLY A 174 10.18 13.63 22.12
N LYS A 175 11.15 13.54 21.23
CA LYS A 175 11.37 14.57 20.21
C LYS A 175 10.15 14.63 19.27
N ASN A 176 9.54 15.81 19.05
CA ASN A 176 8.26 15.90 18.33
C ASN A 176 8.30 15.14 16.99
N PRO A 177 7.21 14.45 16.61
CA PRO A 177 7.16 13.66 15.40
C PRO A 177 7.24 14.52 14.14
N LEU A 178 8.00 14.04 13.15
CA LEU A 178 7.96 14.49 11.76
C LEU A 178 7.09 13.50 10.98
N GLY A 179 5.99 13.99 10.41
CA GLY A 179 5.13 13.22 9.53
C GLY A 179 5.42 13.50 8.06
N ALA A 180 5.45 12.46 7.22
CA ALA A 180 5.28 12.60 5.77
C ALA A 180 3.82 12.33 5.41
N GLY A 181 3.15 13.29 4.74
CA GLY A 181 1.77 13.11 4.26
C GLY A 181 0.87 14.35 4.17
N SER A 182 1.33 15.55 4.51
CA SER A 182 0.64 16.81 4.20
C SER A 182 1.62 17.98 4.22
N PRO A 183 1.45 18.99 3.35
CA PRO A 183 2.33 20.16 3.35
C PRO A 183 2.20 20.91 4.69
N PRO A 184 3.28 21.54 5.18
CA PRO A 184 3.20 22.42 6.34
C PRO A 184 2.21 23.56 6.02
N ARG A 185 1.26 23.82 6.93
CA ARG A 185 0.52 25.09 6.92
C ARG A 185 1.44 26.22 7.36
#